data_AF-A0ABD3ZUS7-F1
#
_entry.id   AF-A0ABD3ZUS7-F1
#
_cell.length_a   1.000
_cell.length_b   1.000
_cell.length_c   1.000
_cell.angle_alpha   90.00
_cell.angle_beta   90.00
_cell.angle_gamma   90.00
#
_symmetry.space_group_name_H-M   'P 1'
#
loop_
_entity.id
_entity.type
_entity.pdbx_description
1 polymer ?
#
loop_
_entity_poly.entity_id
_entity_poly.type
_entity_poly.pdbx_seq_one_letter_code
_entity_poly.pdbx_strand_id
1 'polypeptide(L)'
;MTNELSTEFKYDLVDQSTAEFLKQKEVNMREIAGKAYTELGRELKEAQEKLTGDNQYNGLFEKWLKAIGFKKMTAYNLIHRFELVVQNLDDQTLLEELPVSLTYEIAKPSSESTESKKQAKEAVLNGEVKTLKEYKELEAKLRKAEEDNKNLSYELNQEKKNKTVVEKVIDNTDYKLIDTLKKELEYKNKKYENLSKQKMILEQQLERSDVKVKEYEELTNKLKAVTREQDDLGRQVEATSELSEMVWEIEKLLKGSLAPVKYAKAIRNMSDNQIIMNNLDSVIGHVESWCKEMRKITNKNNIIEVV
;
A
#
# COMPACT_ATOMS: atom_id res chain seq x y z
N MET A 1 13.22 62.66 -10.59
CA MET A 1 12.43 62.91 -9.36
C MET A 1 12.26 61.55 -8.73
N THR A 2 12.86 61.21 -7.59
CA THR A 2 13.44 61.99 -6.49
C THR A 2 14.51 61.12 -5.81
N ASN A 3 15.56 61.76 -5.29
CA ASN A 3 16.47 61.16 -4.31
C ASN A 3 15.64 60.81 -3.07
N GLU A 4 15.66 59.55 -2.64
CA GLU A 4 15.18 59.12 -1.32
C GLU A 4 16.14 59.64 -0.24
N LEU A 5 16.04 60.92 0.08
CA LEU A 5 16.25 61.40 1.45
C LEU A 5 14.87 61.36 2.10
N SER A 6 14.55 60.24 2.73
CA SER A 6 13.32 60.06 3.51
C SER A 6 13.33 61.08 4.67
N THR A 7 12.68 62.21 4.44
CA THR A 7 12.13 63.05 5.52
C THR A 7 10.69 62.63 5.65
N GLU A 8 10.49 61.48 6.29
CA GLU A 8 9.17 60.94 6.59
C GLU A 8 8.35 62.02 7.32
N PHE A 9 7.13 62.28 6.84
CA PHE A 9 6.26 63.28 7.45
C PHE A 9 5.92 62.84 8.88
N LYS A 10 6.20 63.70 9.86
CA LYS A 10 5.91 63.40 11.27
C LYS A 10 4.41 63.59 11.52
N TYR A 11 3.69 62.48 11.59
CA TYR A 11 2.24 62.47 11.81
C TYR A 11 1.81 63.02 13.18
N ASP A 12 2.70 63.04 14.17
CA ASP A 12 2.43 63.62 15.50
C ASP A 12 2.29 65.15 15.48
N LEU A 13 2.52 65.79 14.33
CA LEU A 13 2.32 67.24 14.13
C LEU A 13 0.85 67.63 13.91
N VAL A 14 -0.04 66.66 13.69
CA VAL A 14 -1.47 66.88 13.45
C VAL A 14 -2.32 66.03 14.41
N ASP A 15 -3.62 66.31 14.51
CA ASP A 15 -4.51 65.47 15.31
C ASP A 15 -4.70 64.08 14.66
N GLN A 16 -5.18 63.12 15.46
CA GLN A 16 -5.34 61.72 15.04
C GLN A 16 -6.21 61.57 13.78
N SER A 17 -7.30 62.34 13.67
CA SER A 17 -8.22 62.25 12.53
C SER A 17 -7.55 62.76 11.25
N THR A 18 -6.83 63.87 11.33
CA THR A 18 -6.04 64.39 10.21
C THR A 18 -4.91 63.44 9.81
N ALA A 19 -4.22 62.83 10.78
CA ALA A 19 -3.17 61.85 10.50
C ALA A 19 -3.69 60.62 9.74
N GLU A 20 -4.83 60.06 10.18
CA GLU A 20 -5.49 58.93 9.52
C GLU A 20 -5.94 59.29 8.10
N PHE A 21 -6.54 60.48 7.92
CA PHE A 21 -6.94 60.97 6.60
C PHE A 21 -5.75 61.07 5.64
N LEU A 22 -4.63 61.64 6.09
CA LEU A 22 -3.42 61.78 5.26
C LEU A 22 -2.83 60.42 4.88
N LYS A 23 -2.73 59.48 5.84
CA LYS A 23 -2.29 58.10 5.56
C LYS A 23 -3.18 57.42 4.51
N GLN A 24 -4.49 57.61 4.59
CA GLN A 24 -5.42 57.08 3.59
C GLN A 24 -5.20 57.71 2.22
N LYS A 25 -4.93 59.02 2.15
CA LYS A 25 -4.60 59.68 0.87
C LYS A 25 -3.30 59.15 0.28
N GLU A 26 -2.28 58.90 1.10
CA GLU A 26 -1.02 58.29 0.64
C GLU A 26 -1.21 56.87 0.10
N VAL A 27 -2.04 56.04 0.74
CA VAL A 27 -2.41 54.71 0.23
C VAL A 27 -3.11 54.83 -1.13
N ASN A 28 -4.16 55.67 -1.23
CA ASN A 28 -4.90 55.86 -2.47
C ASN A 28 -3.98 56.36 -3.62
N MET A 29 -3.07 57.30 -3.33
CA MET A 29 -2.12 57.81 -4.32
C MET A 29 -1.17 56.71 -4.82
N ARG A 30 -0.69 55.84 -3.92
CA ARG A 30 0.16 54.70 -4.29
C ARG A 30 -0.57 53.71 -5.17
N GLU A 31 -1.80 53.33 -4.83
CA GLU A 31 -2.62 52.43 -5.65
C GLU A 31 -2.87 52.99 -7.06
N ILE A 32 -3.24 54.28 -7.15
CA ILE A 32 -3.47 54.95 -8.45
C ILE A 32 -2.18 54.94 -9.27
N ALA A 33 -1.05 55.33 -8.66
CA ALA A 33 0.24 55.37 -9.35
C ALA A 33 0.69 53.97 -9.80
N GLY A 34 0.56 52.96 -8.94
CA GLY A 34 0.92 51.56 -9.22
C GLY A 34 0.21 51.02 -10.46
N LYS A 35 -1.12 51.18 -10.51
CA LYS A 35 -1.96 50.81 -11.66
C LYS A 35 -1.58 51.61 -12.91
N ALA A 36 -1.47 52.94 -12.78
CA ALA A 36 -1.09 53.79 -13.90
C ALA A 36 0.27 53.39 -14.52
N TYR A 37 1.24 52.99 -13.70
CA TYR A 37 2.53 52.51 -14.21
C TYR A 37 2.44 51.15 -14.89
N THR A 38 1.59 50.23 -14.42
CA THR A 38 1.33 48.95 -15.09
C THR A 38 0.71 49.21 -16.48
N GLU A 39 -0.31 50.05 -16.55
CA GLU A 39 -1.01 50.42 -17.79
C GLU A 39 -0.06 51.11 -18.77
N LEU A 40 0.74 52.08 -18.32
CA LEU A 40 1.76 52.72 -19.17
C LEU A 40 2.78 51.71 -19.69
N GLY A 41 3.19 50.76 -18.86
CA GLY A 41 4.10 49.68 -19.28
C GLY A 41 3.50 48.81 -20.38
N ARG A 42 2.20 48.49 -20.31
CA ARG A 42 1.48 47.78 -21.37
C ARG A 42 1.50 48.55 -22.70
N GLU A 43 1.06 49.80 -22.71
CA GLU A 43 1.00 50.62 -23.93
C GLU A 43 2.40 50.76 -24.57
N LEU A 44 3.43 50.95 -23.75
CA LEU A 44 4.82 51.01 -24.20
C LEU A 44 5.31 49.67 -24.77
N LYS A 45 4.90 48.54 -24.18
CA LYS A 45 5.25 47.20 -24.66
C LYS A 45 4.60 46.91 -26.01
N GLU A 46 3.31 47.20 -26.17
CA GLU A 46 2.60 47.01 -27.43
C GLU A 46 3.20 47.88 -28.54
N ALA A 47 3.49 49.15 -28.24
CA ALA A 47 4.18 50.05 -29.18
C ALA A 47 5.58 49.54 -29.53
N GLN A 48 6.33 49.03 -28.55
CA GLN A 48 7.63 48.41 -28.78
C GLN A 48 7.48 47.22 -29.74
N GLU A 49 6.64 46.24 -29.44
CA GLU A 49 6.45 45.04 -30.27
C GLU A 49 6.08 45.39 -31.71
N LYS A 50 5.15 46.35 -31.89
CA LYS A 50 4.73 46.79 -33.22
C LYS A 50 5.86 47.45 -34.01
N LEU A 51 6.71 48.24 -33.36
CA LEU A 51 7.82 48.95 -33.99
C LEU A 51 9.09 48.11 -34.13
N THR A 52 9.20 47.01 -33.39
CA THR A 52 10.40 46.16 -33.40
C THR A 52 10.38 45.15 -34.54
N GLY A 53 9.22 44.65 -35.02
CA GLY A 53 9.08 43.62 -36.09
C GLY A 53 10.17 43.56 -37.20
N ASP A 54 9.86 44.02 -38.42
CA ASP A 54 10.85 44.02 -39.53
C ASP A 54 11.93 45.11 -39.38
N ASN A 55 11.84 45.94 -38.34
CA ASN A 55 12.64 47.15 -38.14
C ASN A 55 13.51 47.11 -36.86
N GLN A 56 13.75 45.92 -36.29
CA GLN A 56 14.40 45.73 -34.99
C GLN A 56 15.75 46.45 -34.85
N TYR A 57 16.48 46.63 -35.96
CA TYR A 57 17.79 47.29 -35.99
C TYR A 57 17.73 48.80 -36.30
N ASN A 58 16.57 49.35 -36.65
CA ASN A 58 16.42 50.76 -37.04
C ASN A 58 16.20 51.72 -35.87
N GLY A 59 16.03 51.19 -34.65
CA GLY A 59 15.81 51.97 -33.43
C GLY A 59 14.56 52.85 -33.48
N LEU A 60 13.54 52.45 -34.25
CA LEU A 60 12.32 53.23 -34.45
C LEU A 60 11.58 53.50 -33.14
N PHE A 61 11.53 52.51 -32.24
CA PHE A 61 10.93 52.67 -30.93
C PHE A 61 11.60 53.80 -30.12
N GLU A 62 12.94 53.83 -30.07
CA GLU A 62 13.67 54.87 -29.34
C GLU A 62 13.49 56.26 -29.97
N LYS A 63 13.43 56.33 -31.32
CA LYS A 63 13.13 57.58 -32.03
C LYS A 63 11.73 58.09 -31.70
N TRP A 64 10.74 57.20 -31.67
CA TRP A 64 9.36 57.54 -31.29
C TRP A 64 9.28 58.01 -29.83
N LEU A 65 9.90 57.29 -28.89
CA LEU A 65 10.00 57.71 -27.48
C LEU A 65 10.56 59.13 -27.36
N LYS A 66 11.65 59.43 -28.09
CA LYS A 66 12.24 60.77 -28.11
C LYS A 66 11.28 61.82 -28.67
N ALA A 67 10.52 61.50 -29.71
CA ALA A 67 9.56 62.40 -30.34
C ALA A 67 8.40 62.79 -29.41
N ILE A 68 7.92 61.84 -28.59
CA ILE A 68 6.88 62.10 -27.58
C ILE A 68 7.44 62.64 -26.25
N GLY A 69 8.75 62.92 -26.18
CA GLY A 69 9.41 63.45 -24.98
C GLY A 69 9.63 62.43 -23.85
N PHE A 70 9.51 61.13 -24.14
CA PHE A 70 9.68 60.06 -23.15
C PHE A 70 11.15 59.62 -23.05
N LYS A 71 11.65 59.47 -21.82
CA LYS A 71 13.03 59.00 -21.59
C LYS A 71 13.12 57.50 -21.85
N LYS A 72 14.10 57.08 -22.66
CA LYS A 72 14.41 55.67 -22.95
C LYS A 72 14.41 54.81 -21.69
N MET A 73 15.24 55.15 -20.70
CA MET A 73 15.38 54.37 -19.46
C MET A 73 14.04 54.17 -18.73
N THR A 74 13.24 55.24 -18.63
CA THR A 74 11.93 55.17 -17.97
C THR A 74 10.97 54.27 -18.73
N ALA A 75 10.97 54.33 -20.08
CA ALA A 75 10.13 53.47 -20.89
C ALA A 75 10.48 51.99 -20.67
N TYR A 76 11.77 51.63 -20.73
CA TYR A 76 12.21 50.25 -20.50
C TYR A 76 11.93 49.78 -19.07
N ASN A 77 12.10 50.62 -18.05
CA ASN A 77 11.74 50.26 -16.68
C ASN A 77 10.23 49.95 -16.53
N LEU A 78 9.37 50.74 -17.18
CA LEU A 78 7.91 50.50 -17.17
C LEU A 78 7.55 49.23 -17.93
N ILE A 79 8.17 48.99 -19.10
CA ILE A 79 8.01 47.75 -19.87
C ILE A 79 8.40 46.54 -19.03
N HIS A 80 9.59 46.55 -18.44
CA HIS A 80 10.06 45.44 -17.60
C HIS A 80 9.18 45.23 -16.37
N ARG A 81 8.71 46.30 -15.75
CA ARG A 81 7.75 46.20 -14.64
C ARG A 81 6.45 45.55 -15.08
N PHE A 82 5.92 45.93 -16.24
CA PHE A 82 4.73 45.29 -16.81
C PHE A 82 4.98 43.80 -17.10
N GLU A 83 6.11 43.45 -17.71
CA GLU A 83 6.50 42.05 -17.93
C GLU A 83 6.56 41.25 -16.63
N LEU A 84 7.10 41.84 -15.55
CA LEU A 84 7.13 41.22 -14.23
C LEU A 84 5.71 40.95 -13.69
N VAL A 85 4.79 41.92 -13.82
CA VAL A 85 3.39 41.76 -13.41
C VAL A 85 2.71 40.65 -14.21
N VAL A 86 2.92 40.61 -15.53
CA VAL A 86 2.38 39.55 -16.40
C VAL A 86 2.94 38.16 -16.05
N GLN A 87 4.18 38.08 -15.59
CA GLN A 87 4.78 36.82 -15.13
C GLN A 87 4.25 36.37 -13.75
N ASN A 88 3.68 37.28 -12.95
CA ASN A 88 3.22 37.03 -11.58
C ASN A 88 1.78 37.57 -11.41
N LEU A 89 0.86 37.11 -12.27
CA LEU A 89 -0.51 37.64 -12.30
C LEU A 89 -1.25 37.51 -10.96
N ASP A 90 -1.02 36.40 -10.25
CA ASP A 90 -1.63 36.16 -8.93
C ASP A 90 -1.17 37.22 -7.90
N ASP A 91 0.02 37.79 -8.08
CA ASP A 91 0.64 38.79 -7.22
C ASP A 91 0.58 40.21 -7.81
N GLN A 92 -0.27 40.46 -8.81
CA GLN A 92 -0.37 41.77 -9.46
C GLN A 92 -0.61 42.89 -8.44
N THR A 93 -1.54 42.69 -7.50
CA THR A 93 -1.89 43.71 -6.49
C THR A 93 -0.70 44.00 -5.58
N LEU A 94 0.03 42.96 -5.16
CA LEU A 94 1.25 43.09 -4.36
C LEU A 94 2.29 43.93 -5.10
N LEU A 95 2.58 43.60 -6.36
CA LEU A 95 3.54 44.30 -7.20
C LEU A 95 3.13 45.76 -7.51
N GLU A 96 1.83 46.05 -7.53
CA GLU A 96 1.30 47.40 -7.72
C GLU A 96 1.42 48.28 -6.48
N GLU A 97 1.35 47.69 -5.29
CA GLU A 97 1.49 48.40 -4.01
C GLU A 97 2.95 48.64 -3.60
N LEU A 98 3.89 47.83 -4.10
CA LEU A 98 5.31 47.98 -3.79
C LEU A 98 5.89 49.31 -4.30
N PRO A 99 6.92 49.85 -3.61
CA PRO A 99 7.63 51.04 -4.09
C PRO A 99 8.15 50.87 -5.53
N VAL A 100 7.96 51.91 -6.35
CA VAL A 100 8.38 51.90 -7.77
C VAL A 100 9.88 51.64 -7.91
N SER A 101 10.68 52.19 -7.00
CA SER A 101 12.14 52.00 -6.96
C SER A 101 12.52 50.52 -6.76
N LEU A 102 11.79 49.81 -5.89
CA LEU A 102 11.97 48.38 -5.65
C LEU A 102 11.51 47.55 -6.86
N THR A 103 10.30 47.81 -7.38
CA THR A 103 9.76 47.06 -8.54
C THR A 103 10.64 47.22 -9.78
N TYR A 104 11.21 48.40 -10.02
CA TYR A 104 12.20 48.58 -11.09
C TYR A 104 13.48 47.79 -10.88
N GLU A 105 13.93 47.59 -9.63
CA GLU A 105 15.14 46.84 -9.37
C GLU A 105 14.95 45.34 -9.64
N ILE A 106 13.83 44.77 -9.19
CA ILE A 106 13.51 43.35 -9.38
C ILE A 106 12.99 43.01 -10.78
N ALA A 107 12.53 44.01 -11.54
CA ALA A 107 12.09 43.82 -12.93
C ALA A 107 13.25 43.84 -13.94
N LYS A 108 14.43 44.35 -13.57
CA LYS A 108 15.57 44.41 -14.49
C LYS A 108 15.93 43.01 -15.02
N PRO A 109 16.34 42.86 -16.28
CA PRO A 109 16.84 41.58 -16.79
C PRO A 109 18.04 41.03 -16.01
N SER A 110 18.83 41.90 -15.39
CA SER A 110 19.96 41.52 -14.54
C SER A 110 19.60 41.15 -13.11
N SER A 111 18.32 41.21 -12.73
CA SER A 111 17.82 40.79 -11.40
C SER A 111 17.93 39.27 -11.19
N GLU A 112 18.16 38.50 -12.24
CA GLU A 112 18.33 37.05 -12.18
C GLU A 112 19.74 36.60 -12.61
N SER A 113 20.69 37.55 -12.74
CA SER A 113 22.03 37.25 -13.26
C SER A 113 22.91 36.40 -12.33
N THR A 114 22.60 36.39 -11.04
CA THR A 114 23.33 35.64 -10.01
C THR A 114 22.33 34.99 -9.06
N GLU A 115 22.73 33.89 -8.42
CA GLU A 115 21.88 33.17 -7.47
C GLU A 115 21.46 34.08 -6.30
N SER A 116 22.39 34.89 -5.80
CA SER A 116 22.14 35.91 -4.78
C SER A 116 21.04 36.91 -5.14
N LYS A 117 20.96 37.35 -6.41
CA LYS A 117 19.91 38.28 -6.85
C LYS A 117 18.57 37.59 -7.07
N LYS A 118 18.59 36.36 -7.59
CA LYS A 118 17.39 35.54 -7.75
C LYS A 118 16.70 35.32 -6.40
N GLN A 119 17.46 34.92 -5.38
CA GLN A 119 16.98 34.76 -4.01
C GLN A 119 16.45 36.06 -3.41
N ALA A 120 17.14 37.20 -3.63
CA ALA A 120 16.66 38.50 -3.17
C ALA A 120 15.35 38.92 -3.85
N LYS A 121 15.17 38.61 -5.15
CA LYS A 121 13.93 38.84 -5.89
C LYS A 121 12.79 37.97 -5.37
N GLU A 122 13.04 36.68 -5.14
CA GLU A 122 12.06 35.76 -4.55
C GLU A 122 11.57 36.24 -3.18
N ALA A 123 12.46 36.75 -2.33
CA ALA A 123 12.08 37.32 -1.02
C ALA A 123 11.12 38.53 -1.15
N VAL A 124 11.24 39.33 -2.21
CA VAL A 124 10.30 40.43 -2.49
C VAL A 124 8.95 39.89 -2.95
N LEU A 125 8.95 38.91 -3.86
CA LEU A 125 7.72 38.28 -4.36
C LEU A 125 6.95 37.55 -3.23
N ASN A 126 7.66 36.96 -2.28
CA ASN A 126 7.08 36.35 -1.08
C ASN A 126 6.61 37.37 -0.03
N GLY A 127 6.82 38.67 -0.27
CA GLY A 127 6.41 39.75 0.64
C GLY A 127 7.28 39.91 1.89
N GLU A 128 8.42 39.23 1.97
CA GLU A 128 9.38 39.33 3.08
C GLU A 128 10.17 40.65 3.05
N VAL A 129 10.39 41.19 1.86
CA VAL A 129 11.13 42.44 1.61
C VAL A 129 10.21 43.44 0.92
N LYS A 130 9.98 44.59 1.57
CA LYS A 130 9.03 45.61 1.06
C LYS A 130 9.70 46.92 0.67
N THR A 131 10.97 47.09 1.02
CA THR A 131 11.73 48.32 0.74
C THR A 131 12.98 48.05 -0.09
N LEU A 132 13.40 49.05 -0.87
CA LEU A 132 14.63 48.96 -1.65
C LEU A 132 15.87 48.81 -0.76
N LYS A 133 15.85 49.40 0.44
CA LYS A 133 16.94 49.30 1.41
C LYS A 133 17.11 47.87 1.90
N GLU A 134 16.05 47.24 2.37
CA GLU A 134 16.06 45.83 2.82
C GLU A 134 16.51 44.91 1.69
N TYR A 135 16.01 45.13 0.46
CA TYR A 135 16.43 44.39 -0.72
C TYR A 135 17.94 44.49 -0.96
N LYS A 136 18.51 45.71 -0.91
CA LYS A 136 19.95 45.91 -1.13
C LYS A 136 20.81 45.31 -0.03
N GLU A 137 20.35 45.36 1.22
CA GLU A 137 21.03 44.72 2.35
C GLU A 137 21.00 43.19 2.23
N LEU A 138 19.86 42.62 1.82
CA LEU A 138 19.72 41.17 1.59
C LEU A 138 20.59 40.72 0.42
N GLU A 139 20.52 41.39 -0.73
CA GLU A 139 21.34 41.13 -1.92
C GLU A 139 22.84 41.14 -1.55
N ALA A 140 23.29 42.13 -0.76
CA ALA A 140 24.67 42.22 -0.32
C ALA A 140 25.09 41.07 0.62
N LYS A 141 24.23 40.67 1.55
CA LYS A 141 24.48 39.52 2.44
C LYS A 141 24.59 38.22 1.65
N LEU A 142 23.66 37.97 0.74
CA LEU A 142 23.65 36.77 -0.10
C LEU A 142 24.87 36.73 -1.02
N ARG A 143 25.22 37.85 -1.65
CA ARG A 143 26.43 37.95 -2.48
C ARG A 143 27.68 37.63 -1.68
N LYS A 144 27.80 38.14 -0.45
CA LYS A 144 28.95 37.85 0.42
C LYS A 144 29.02 36.36 0.76
N ALA A 145 27.89 35.74 1.13
CA ALA A 145 27.84 34.31 1.40
C ALA A 145 28.20 33.46 0.18
N GLU A 146 27.79 33.89 -1.02
CA GLU A 146 28.15 33.24 -2.29
C GLU A 146 29.66 33.33 -2.57
N GLU A 147 30.27 34.49 -2.32
CA GLU A 147 31.71 34.71 -2.45
C GLU A 147 32.50 33.91 -1.43
N ASP A 148 32.09 33.91 -0.17
CA ASP A 148 32.72 33.13 0.91
C ASP A 148 32.66 31.63 0.61
N ASN A 149 31.54 31.11 0.10
CA ASN A 149 31.42 29.72 -0.32
C ASN A 149 32.35 29.38 -1.49
N LYS A 150 32.47 30.27 -2.49
CA LYS A 150 33.41 30.08 -3.61
C LYS A 150 34.85 30.07 -3.13
N ASN A 151 35.20 30.96 -2.21
CA ASN A 151 36.54 31.03 -1.61
C ASN A 151 36.84 29.77 -0.79
N LEU A 152 35.93 29.33 0.09
CA LEU A 152 36.07 28.10 0.86
C LEU A 152 36.19 26.88 -0.05
N SER A 153 35.40 26.80 -1.12
CA SER A 153 35.52 25.72 -2.10
C SER A 153 36.86 25.75 -2.82
N TYR A 154 37.39 26.94 -3.13
CA TYR A 154 38.71 27.10 -3.74
C TYR A 154 39.81 26.67 -2.77
N GLU A 155 39.80 27.17 -1.54
CA GLU A 155 40.73 26.81 -0.48
C GLU A 155 40.73 25.30 -0.21
N LEU A 156 39.55 24.68 -0.09
CA LEU A 156 39.41 23.24 0.07
C LEU A 156 40.03 22.47 -1.10
N ASN A 157 39.83 22.93 -2.34
CA ASN A 157 40.43 22.31 -3.51
C ASN A 157 41.94 22.49 -3.57
N GLN A 158 42.46 23.63 -3.13
CA GLN A 158 43.89 23.89 -3.02
C GLN A 158 44.52 23.06 -1.89
N GLU A 159 43.86 22.91 -0.74
CA GLU A 159 44.32 22.06 0.36
C GLU A 159 44.31 20.57 -0.04
N LYS A 160 43.31 20.12 -0.80
CA LYS A 160 43.30 18.78 -1.40
C LYS A 160 44.49 18.55 -2.35
N LYS A 161 44.93 19.57 -3.08
CA LYS A 161 46.10 19.50 -3.98
C LYS A 161 47.43 19.63 -3.24
N ASN A 162 47.47 20.47 -2.19
CA ASN A 162 48.66 20.74 -1.37
C ASN A 162 48.90 19.71 -0.28
N LYS A 163 47.96 18.78 -0.04
CA LYS A 163 48.29 17.49 0.55
C LYS A 163 49.21 16.74 -0.40
N THR A 164 50.50 17.09 -0.37
CA THR A 164 51.57 16.15 -0.63
C THR A 164 51.25 14.92 0.21
N VAL A 165 51.24 13.76 -0.41
CA VAL A 165 51.25 12.47 0.26
C VAL A 165 52.51 12.45 1.13
N VAL A 166 52.45 13.04 2.33
CA VAL A 166 53.26 12.55 3.43
C VAL A 166 52.69 11.16 3.62
N GLU A 167 53.45 10.18 3.16
CA GLU A 167 53.31 8.80 3.55
C GLU A 167 53.39 8.78 5.08
N LYS A 168 52.27 9.11 5.75
CA LYS A 168 51.95 8.45 7.00
C LYS A 168 52.11 6.99 6.63
N VAL A 169 52.91 6.27 7.39
CA VAL A 169 52.79 4.82 7.48
C VAL A 169 51.34 4.58 7.87
N ILE A 170 50.48 4.49 6.85
CA ILE A 170 49.13 4.01 6.94
C ILE A 170 49.38 2.53 7.15
N ASP A 171 49.11 2.08 8.37
CA ASP A 171 48.84 0.68 8.60
C ASP A 171 47.88 0.24 7.49
N ASN A 172 48.38 -0.60 6.58
CA ASN A 172 47.69 -1.06 5.38
C ASN A 172 46.53 -1.96 5.82
N THR A 173 45.48 -1.37 6.39
CA THR A 173 44.23 -2.07 6.60
C THR A 173 43.70 -2.40 5.20
N ASP A 174 43.81 -3.68 4.93
CA ASP A 174 44.17 -4.24 3.65
C ASP A 174 42.99 -4.11 2.67
N TYR A 175 43.13 -3.34 1.59
CA TYR A 175 42.13 -3.31 0.52
C TYR A 175 41.84 -4.73 -0.02
N LYS A 176 42.80 -5.66 0.13
CA LYS A 176 42.59 -7.09 -0.16
C LYS A 176 41.62 -7.74 0.81
N LEU A 177 41.63 -7.38 2.10
CA LEU A 177 40.68 -7.90 3.08
C LEU A 177 39.27 -7.42 2.77
N ILE A 178 39.09 -6.15 2.37
CA ILE A 178 37.78 -5.62 1.96
C ILE A 178 37.28 -6.32 0.69
N ASP A 179 38.14 -6.53 -0.31
CA ASP A 179 37.78 -7.27 -1.52
C ASP A 179 37.45 -8.74 -1.24
N THR A 180 38.21 -9.37 -0.32
CA THR A 180 37.96 -10.74 0.14
C THR A 180 36.63 -10.85 0.88
N LEU A 181 36.34 -9.92 1.79
CA LEU A 181 35.08 -9.85 2.52
C LEU A 181 33.89 -9.59 1.59
N LYS A 182 34.06 -8.75 0.56
CA LYS A 182 33.02 -8.54 -0.46
C LYS A 182 32.72 -9.82 -1.24
N LYS A 183 33.76 -10.54 -1.68
CA LYS A 183 33.61 -11.84 -2.36
C LYS A 183 32.96 -12.88 -1.46
N GLU A 184 33.33 -12.91 -0.18
CA GLU A 184 32.73 -13.83 0.79
C GLU A 184 31.26 -13.50 1.08
N LEU A 185 30.91 -12.20 1.17
CA LEU A 185 29.54 -11.74 1.33
C LEU A 185 28.68 -12.09 0.11
N GLU A 186 29.21 -11.90 -1.10
CA GLU A 186 28.52 -12.27 -2.34
C GLU A 186 28.29 -13.78 -2.44
N TYR A 187 29.29 -14.59 -2.05
CA TYR A 187 29.16 -16.03 -1.99
C TYR A 187 28.11 -16.48 -0.95
N LYS A 188 28.14 -15.88 0.26
CA LYS A 188 27.14 -16.17 1.30
C LYS A 188 25.72 -15.77 0.87
N ASN A 189 25.56 -14.63 0.19
CA ASN A 189 24.27 -14.21 -0.34
C ASN A 189 23.72 -15.18 -1.39
N LYS A 190 24.55 -15.61 -2.36
CA LYS A 190 24.16 -16.65 -3.33
C LYS A 190 23.78 -17.96 -2.64
N LYS A 191 24.52 -18.37 -1.61
CA LYS A 191 24.20 -19.56 -0.81
C LYS A 191 22.87 -19.40 -0.07
N TYR A 192 22.62 -18.23 0.52
CA TYR A 192 21.36 -17.92 1.22
C TYR A 192 20.16 -17.93 0.27
N GLU A 193 20.26 -17.32 -0.91
CA GLU A 193 19.21 -17.37 -1.93
C GLU A 193 18.89 -18.82 -2.34
N ASN A 194 19.91 -19.65 -2.57
CA ASN A 194 19.72 -21.05 -2.90
C ASN A 194 19.06 -21.83 -1.75
N LEU A 195 19.49 -21.58 -0.50
CA LEU A 195 18.91 -22.21 0.68
C LEU A 195 17.45 -21.77 0.88
N SER A 196 17.13 -20.50 0.61
CA SER A 196 15.77 -19.98 0.66
C SER A 196 14.88 -20.65 -0.40
N LYS A 197 15.39 -20.85 -1.63
CA LYS A 197 14.66 -21.60 -2.68
C LYS A 197 14.42 -23.05 -2.28
N GLN A 198 15.43 -23.72 -1.71
CA GLN A 198 15.29 -25.09 -1.21
C GLN A 198 14.28 -25.17 -0.06
N LYS A 199 14.32 -24.23 0.89
CA LYS A 199 13.36 -24.14 2.00
C LYS A 199 11.93 -24.00 1.48
N MET A 200 11.70 -23.13 0.50
CA MET A 200 10.38 -22.95 -0.11
C MET A 200 9.86 -24.23 -0.77
N ILE A 201 10.74 -24.97 -1.47
CA ILE A 201 10.36 -26.27 -2.07
C ILE A 201 10.02 -27.30 -0.99
N LEU A 202 10.81 -27.37 0.09
CA LEU A 202 10.56 -28.28 1.20
C LEU A 202 9.26 -27.94 1.95
N GLU A 203 8.98 -26.66 2.17
CA GLU A 203 7.71 -26.20 2.76
C GLU A 203 6.51 -26.58 1.88
N GLN A 204 6.60 -26.39 0.57
CA GLN A 204 5.57 -26.83 -0.37
C GLN A 204 5.39 -28.36 -0.38
N GLN A 205 6.49 -29.11 -0.25
CA GLN A 205 6.43 -30.58 -0.17
C GLN A 205 5.81 -31.05 1.15
N LEU A 206 6.12 -30.37 2.26
CA LEU A 206 5.54 -30.65 3.58
C LEU A 206 4.03 -30.39 3.57
N GLU A 207 3.60 -29.26 3.03
CA GLU A 207 2.17 -28.94 2.90
C GLU A 207 1.43 -29.97 2.03
N ARG A 208 2.04 -30.37 0.90
CA ARG A 208 1.50 -31.47 0.07
C ARG A 208 1.48 -32.82 0.81
N SER A 209 2.44 -33.08 1.68
CA SER A 209 2.48 -34.29 2.50
C SER A 209 1.38 -34.27 3.56
N ASP A 210 1.16 -33.14 4.23
CA ASP A 210 0.09 -32.99 5.24
C ASP A 210 -1.30 -33.16 4.61
N VAL A 211 -1.50 -32.65 3.39
CA VAL A 211 -2.73 -32.90 2.62
C VAL A 211 -2.89 -34.40 2.34
N LYS A 212 -1.82 -35.09 1.91
CA LYS A 212 -1.87 -36.54 1.68
C LYS A 212 -2.12 -37.33 2.96
N VAL A 213 -1.55 -36.94 4.10
CA VAL A 213 -1.79 -37.60 5.40
C VAL A 213 -3.27 -37.50 5.76
N LYS A 214 -3.89 -36.32 5.61
CA LYS A 214 -5.34 -36.14 5.82
C LYS A 214 -6.17 -37.02 4.88
N GLU A 215 -5.81 -37.08 3.59
CA GLU A 215 -6.47 -37.96 2.62
C GLU A 215 -6.34 -39.45 2.99
N TYR A 216 -5.16 -39.88 3.47
CA TYR A 216 -4.92 -41.24 3.95
C TYR A 216 -5.72 -41.56 5.22
N GLU A 217 -5.81 -40.63 6.18
CA GLU A 217 -6.62 -40.80 7.39
C GLU A 217 -8.11 -40.92 7.06
N GLU A 218 -8.63 -40.07 6.15
CA GLU A 218 -10.00 -40.15 5.67
C GLU A 218 -10.29 -41.48 4.96
N LEU A 219 -9.38 -41.91 4.07
CA LEU A 219 -9.51 -43.18 3.37
C LEU A 219 -9.47 -44.38 4.35
N THR A 220 -8.59 -44.32 5.36
CA THR A 220 -8.48 -45.33 6.41
C THR A 220 -9.76 -45.40 7.26
N ASN A 221 -10.35 -44.25 7.60
CA ASN A 221 -11.59 -44.19 8.37
C ASN A 221 -12.78 -44.74 7.55
N LYS A 222 -12.84 -44.42 6.25
CA LYS A 222 -13.84 -44.98 5.33
C LYS A 222 -13.67 -46.50 5.19
N LEU A 223 -12.45 -47.00 5.03
CA LEU A 223 -12.18 -48.43 4.98
C LEU A 223 -12.58 -49.13 6.28
N LYS A 224 -12.24 -48.58 7.45
CA LYS A 224 -12.66 -49.14 8.75
C LYS A 224 -14.19 -49.18 8.90
N ALA A 225 -14.91 -48.20 8.38
CA ALA A 225 -16.37 -48.20 8.38
C ALA A 225 -16.94 -49.29 7.46
N VAL A 226 -16.44 -49.38 6.22
CA VAL A 226 -16.86 -50.38 5.24
C VAL A 226 -16.53 -51.81 5.71
N THR A 227 -15.36 -52.04 6.32
CA THR A 227 -15.01 -53.36 6.87
C THR A 227 -15.89 -53.76 8.04
N ARG A 228 -16.30 -52.82 8.90
CA ARG A 228 -17.25 -53.09 9.99
C ARG A 228 -18.64 -53.46 9.46
N GLU A 229 -19.12 -52.77 8.44
CA GLU A 229 -20.39 -53.11 7.78
C GLU A 229 -20.33 -54.49 7.10
N GLN A 230 -19.18 -54.84 6.49
CA GLN A 230 -19.00 -56.13 5.84
C GLN A 230 -18.90 -57.29 6.85
N ASP A 231 -18.26 -57.10 7.99
CA ASP A 231 -18.19 -58.09 9.09
C ASP A 231 -19.57 -58.32 9.72
N ASP A 232 -20.37 -57.26 9.96
CA ASP A 232 -21.72 -57.38 10.50
C ASP A 232 -22.68 -58.08 9.52
N LEU A 233 -22.58 -57.77 8.21
CA LEU A 233 -23.35 -58.47 7.18
C LEU A 233 -22.93 -59.94 7.04
N GLY A 234 -21.64 -60.25 7.12
CA GLY A 234 -21.13 -61.61 7.09
C GLY A 234 -21.71 -62.48 8.22
N ARG A 235 -21.70 -61.96 9.46
CA ARG A 235 -22.30 -62.64 10.61
C ARG A 235 -23.80 -62.85 10.48
N GLN A 236 -24.53 -61.89 9.91
CA GLN A 236 -25.97 -62.02 9.69
C GLN A 236 -26.30 -63.09 8.63
N VAL A 237 -25.51 -63.17 7.55
CA VAL A 237 -25.69 -64.17 6.50
C VAL A 237 -25.39 -65.57 7.01
N GLU A 238 -24.30 -65.76 7.76
CA GLU A 238 -23.93 -67.04 8.36
C GLU A 238 -25.01 -67.52 9.34
N ALA A 239 -25.46 -66.66 10.26
CA ALA A 239 -26.55 -66.97 11.19
C ALA A 239 -27.88 -67.28 10.47
N THR A 240 -28.18 -66.59 9.37
CA THR A 240 -29.40 -66.84 8.57
C THR A 240 -29.32 -68.19 7.83
N SER A 241 -28.14 -68.56 7.32
CA SER A 241 -27.90 -69.85 6.68
C SER A 241 -28.04 -71.00 7.67
N GLU A 242 -27.38 -70.89 8.83
CA GLU A 242 -27.45 -71.89 9.90
C GLU A 242 -28.90 -72.10 10.38
N LEU A 243 -29.65 -71.02 10.60
CA LEU A 243 -31.07 -71.10 10.98
C LEU A 243 -31.92 -71.75 9.89
N SER A 244 -31.65 -71.45 8.61
CA SER A 244 -32.39 -72.05 7.49
C SER A 244 -32.15 -73.55 7.38
N GLU A 245 -30.91 -74.01 7.58
CA GLU A 245 -30.57 -75.43 7.65
C GLU A 245 -31.26 -76.13 8.83
N MET A 246 -31.26 -75.49 10.02
CA MET A 246 -31.95 -76.02 11.19
C MET A 246 -33.46 -76.16 10.96
N VAL A 247 -34.10 -75.16 10.34
CA VAL A 247 -35.53 -75.21 9.99
C VAL A 247 -35.81 -76.38 9.05
N TRP A 248 -34.96 -76.60 8.05
CA TRP A 248 -35.11 -77.70 7.12
C TRP A 248 -34.98 -79.07 7.79
N GLU A 249 -33.99 -79.27 8.67
CA GLU A 249 -33.83 -80.54 9.40
C GLU A 249 -35.00 -80.80 10.36
N ILE A 250 -35.52 -79.77 11.03
CA ILE A 250 -36.73 -79.89 11.86
C ILE A 250 -37.93 -80.30 11.00
N GLU A 251 -38.13 -79.65 9.85
CA GLU A 251 -39.25 -79.94 8.96
C GLU A 251 -39.17 -81.37 8.40
N LYS A 252 -37.97 -81.82 8.05
CA LYS A 252 -37.68 -83.18 7.60
C LYS A 252 -37.95 -84.21 8.69
N LEU A 253 -37.55 -83.96 9.93
CA LEU A 253 -37.87 -84.83 11.08
C LEU A 253 -39.39 -84.91 11.32
N LEU A 254 -40.08 -83.77 11.29
CA LEU A 254 -41.53 -83.70 11.49
C LEU A 254 -42.30 -84.49 10.42
N LYS A 255 -41.98 -84.25 9.13
CA LYS A 255 -42.67 -84.91 8.02
C LYS A 255 -42.26 -86.36 7.82
N GLY A 256 -40.97 -86.65 7.95
CA GLY A 256 -40.41 -87.96 7.63
C GLY A 256 -40.56 -88.97 8.76
N SER A 257 -40.21 -88.57 9.98
CA SER A 257 -40.11 -89.50 11.12
C SER A 257 -41.32 -89.44 12.04
N LEU A 258 -41.81 -88.24 12.37
CA LEU A 258 -42.88 -88.08 13.37
C LEU A 258 -44.28 -88.26 12.80
N ALA A 259 -44.57 -87.75 11.60
CA ALA A 259 -45.91 -87.86 11.00
C ALA A 259 -46.38 -89.31 10.81
N PRO A 260 -45.56 -90.28 10.35
CA PRO A 260 -45.98 -91.67 10.24
C PRO A 260 -46.29 -92.34 11.59
N VAL A 261 -45.55 -91.97 12.65
CA VAL A 261 -45.74 -92.51 14.00
C VAL A 261 -47.17 -92.29 14.48
N LYS A 262 -47.74 -91.10 14.23
CA LYS A 262 -49.13 -90.77 14.59
C LYS A 262 -50.17 -91.79 14.10
N TYR A 263 -49.93 -92.40 12.94
CA TYR A 263 -50.87 -93.33 12.30
C TYR A 263 -50.42 -94.80 12.38
N ALA A 264 -49.28 -95.05 13.02
CA ALA A 264 -48.67 -96.38 13.11
C ALA A 264 -49.65 -97.38 13.72
N LYS A 265 -49.87 -98.49 13.02
CA LYS A 265 -50.78 -99.57 13.46
C LYS A 265 -50.37 -100.13 14.82
N ALA A 266 -49.07 -100.08 15.16
CA ALA A 266 -48.54 -100.47 16.46
C ALA A 266 -49.16 -99.70 17.63
N ILE A 267 -49.41 -98.39 17.50
CA ILE A 267 -50.04 -97.58 18.55
C ILE A 267 -51.48 -98.04 18.80
N ARG A 268 -52.23 -98.33 17.72
CA ARG A 268 -53.60 -98.85 17.83
C ARG A 268 -53.62 -100.23 18.50
N ASN A 269 -52.73 -101.11 18.07
CA ASN A 269 -52.66 -102.49 18.56
C ASN A 269 -52.15 -102.63 20.00
N MET A 270 -51.34 -101.69 20.48
CA MET A 270 -50.73 -101.70 21.83
C MET A 270 -51.38 -100.68 22.77
N SER A 271 -52.57 -100.17 22.44
CA SER A 271 -53.25 -99.13 23.22
C SER A 271 -53.54 -99.54 24.67
N ASP A 272 -53.75 -100.84 24.93
CA ASP A 272 -53.96 -101.37 26.29
C ASP A 272 -52.64 -101.60 27.08
N ASN A 273 -51.47 -101.44 26.45
CA ASN A 273 -50.18 -101.61 27.12
C ASN A 273 -49.74 -100.32 27.82
N GLN A 274 -50.07 -100.19 29.10
CA GLN A 274 -49.79 -98.99 29.89
C GLN A 274 -48.30 -98.60 29.93
N ILE A 275 -47.37 -99.57 29.93
CA ILE A 275 -45.93 -99.28 29.98
C ILE A 275 -45.47 -98.58 28.70
N ILE A 276 -45.86 -99.14 27.55
CA ILE A 276 -45.50 -98.57 26.24
C ILE A 276 -46.17 -97.21 26.05
N MET A 277 -47.43 -97.07 26.44
CA MET A 277 -48.17 -95.81 26.31
C MET A 277 -47.62 -94.71 27.24
N ASN A 278 -47.25 -95.03 28.47
CA ASN A 278 -46.61 -94.06 29.39
C ASN A 278 -45.24 -93.60 28.87
N ASN A 279 -44.45 -94.52 28.31
CA ASN A 279 -43.16 -94.15 27.70
C ASN A 279 -43.35 -93.24 26.49
N LEU A 280 -44.35 -93.54 25.64
CA LEU A 280 -44.70 -92.69 24.50
C LEU A 280 -45.16 -91.30 24.96
N ASP A 281 -46.01 -91.23 25.98
CA ASP A 281 -46.50 -89.99 26.56
C ASP A 281 -45.36 -89.14 27.16
N SER A 282 -44.40 -89.78 27.84
CA SER A 282 -43.20 -89.11 28.34
C SER A 282 -42.37 -88.48 27.21
N VAL A 283 -42.16 -89.20 26.10
CA VAL A 283 -41.45 -88.65 24.92
C VAL A 283 -42.23 -87.49 24.29
N ILE A 284 -43.55 -87.60 24.18
CA ILE A 284 -44.41 -86.50 23.71
C ILE A 284 -44.24 -85.28 24.62
N GLY A 285 -44.25 -85.47 25.94
CA GLY A 285 -44.02 -84.41 26.91
C GLY A 285 -42.67 -83.71 26.75
N HIS A 286 -41.60 -84.45 26.45
CA HIS A 286 -40.29 -83.87 26.13
C HIS A 286 -40.32 -83.02 24.86
N VAL A 287 -40.98 -83.50 23.79
CA VAL A 287 -41.14 -82.74 22.55
C VAL A 287 -41.97 -81.48 22.77
N GLU A 288 -43.04 -81.55 23.57
CA GLU A 288 -43.86 -80.39 23.92
C GLU A 288 -43.08 -79.36 24.75
N SER A 289 -42.26 -79.79 25.71
CA SER A 289 -41.41 -78.89 26.50
C SER A 289 -40.43 -78.16 25.61
N TRP A 290 -39.74 -78.89 24.73
CA TRP A 290 -38.83 -78.32 23.75
C TRP A 290 -39.53 -77.29 22.85
N CYS A 291 -40.74 -77.60 22.36
CA CYS A 291 -41.53 -76.65 21.56
C CYS A 291 -41.88 -75.36 22.34
N LYS A 292 -42.22 -75.48 23.63
CA LYS A 292 -42.52 -74.32 24.49
C LYS A 292 -41.27 -73.46 24.71
N GLU A 293 -40.12 -74.07 24.90
CA GLU A 293 -38.83 -73.39 25.03
C GLU A 293 -38.45 -72.66 23.74
N MET A 294 -38.55 -73.33 22.59
CA MET A 294 -38.30 -72.72 21.28
C MET A 294 -39.20 -71.51 21.01
N ARG A 295 -40.49 -71.58 21.38
CA ARG A 295 -41.41 -70.44 21.26
C ARG A 295 -41.04 -69.26 22.16
N LYS A 296 -40.48 -69.51 23.34
CA LYS A 296 -39.99 -68.43 24.21
C LYS A 296 -38.81 -67.70 23.58
N ILE A 297 -37.96 -68.42 22.83
CA ILE A 297 -36.81 -67.83 22.12
C ILE A 297 -37.32 -67.00 20.94
N THR A 298 -38.23 -67.52 20.11
CA THR A 298 -38.72 -66.80 18.93
C THR A 298 -39.60 -65.60 19.27
N ASN A 299 -40.39 -65.66 20.34
CA ASN A 299 -41.27 -64.55 20.74
C ASN A 299 -40.55 -63.39 21.45
N LYS A 300 -39.35 -63.60 22.00
CA LYS A 300 -38.56 -62.52 22.62
C LYS A 300 -38.04 -61.51 21.60
N ASN A 301 -37.99 -61.88 20.31
CA ASN A 301 -37.47 -61.02 19.25
C ASN A 301 -38.54 -60.14 18.57
N ASN A 302 -39.80 -60.19 19.00
CA ASN A 302 -40.90 -59.37 18.46
C ASN A 302 -41.25 -58.12 19.30
N ILE A 303 -40.42 -57.75 20.29
CA ILE A 303 -40.57 -56.50 21.05
C ILE A 303 -39.31 -55.65 20.87
N ILE A 304 -39.19 -55.01 19.72
CA ILE A 304 -38.53 -53.70 19.62
C ILE A 304 -39.45 -52.86 18.73
N GLU A 305 -40.39 -52.17 19.37
CA GLU A 305 -41.01 -50.98 18.77
C GLU A 305 -39.94 -49.90 18.62
N VAL A 306 -39.91 -49.36 17.42
CA VAL A 306 -39.06 -48.27 16.95
C VAL A 306 -39.56 -46.95 17.55
N VAL A 307 -38.70 -46.23 18.29
CA VAL A 307 -38.53 -44.76 18.24
C VAL A 307 -37.05 -44.44 18.47
#